data_AF-A0A7Z9E083-F1
#
_entry.id   AF-A0A7Z9E083-F1
#
_cell.length_a   1.000
_cell.length_b   1.000
_cell.length_c   1.000
_cell.angle_alpha   90.00
_cell.angle_beta   90.00
_cell.angle_gamma   90.00
#
_symmetry.space_group_name_H-M   'P 1'
#
loop_
_entity.id
_entity.type
_entity.pdbx_description
1 polymer ?
#
loop_
_entity_poly.entity_id
_entity_poly.type
_entity_poly.pdbx_seq_one_letter_code
_entity_poly.pdbx_strand_id
1 'polypeptide(L)'
;MTKPDLLTPLPVLEDLRSGLPNLCGWEVEIESIVNHNQPIFLPHTDLKLDQIQAGFACALHFHQPTIPAGVNGELISNLQYMFEHPQEGDNHNAEPFAGCYRRMGEFIPQLIAEGCNPRIMLDYSGNLLWGLRQMGRDDILNSLKTITCNSAYQPYVEWLGTMWSHAVIPSTPIPDILLQIRAWQHHFASIFGIEALKRVKGFSPPEMHLPNHPDTLYEYIKALKACGYRWLLVQEHSVETLEGLGLPQDQKYIPNRLIAKNSQGEVVSIIALIKTQGSDTKLVAQMQPYFEAKTKEKQSISGVKVPPLVSQIADGENGGVMMNEYPRDFFRIFQELRDQNSGVVAMNGTEYLELLEASGVKPEDYPICQAVHQHKIWQQIDPNSVTPEAVEAAIAILKQTDHQFQMEGASWTNHLSWVQGYENVLEPMKQLSIAFHQKYDSLVQDNPNITQEFNYQQALLYNLLLQTSCFRYWGQGTWTDYAKELYRRGMEVLN
;
A
#
# COMPACT_ATOMS: atom_id res chain seq x y z
N MET A 1 37.30 -10.72 -11.91
CA MET A 1 36.85 -10.00 -13.13
C MET A 1 35.81 -10.87 -13.82
N THR A 2 34.58 -10.79 -13.34
CA THR A 2 33.39 -11.32 -14.03
C THR A 2 32.93 -10.27 -15.03
N LYS A 3 32.52 -10.71 -16.21
CA LYS A 3 32.06 -9.88 -17.33
C LYS A 3 30.98 -8.88 -16.88
N PRO A 4 30.92 -7.66 -17.44
CA PRO A 4 29.72 -6.86 -17.32
C PRO A 4 28.62 -7.60 -18.09
N ASP A 5 27.58 -8.04 -17.39
CA ASP A 5 26.35 -8.45 -18.06
C ASP A 5 25.92 -7.29 -18.97
N LEU A 6 25.79 -7.61 -20.26
CA LEU A 6 25.11 -6.76 -21.21
C LEU A 6 23.67 -6.65 -20.72
N LEU A 7 23.39 -5.65 -19.88
CA LEU A 7 22.04 -5.23 -19.54
C LEU A 7 21.34 -4.97 -20.87
N THR A 8 20.43 -5.86 -21.24
CA THR A 8 19.37 -5.55 -22.20
C THR A 8 18.84 -4.17 -21.82
N PRO A 9 18.72 -3.21 -22.75
CA PRO A 9 18.18 -1.91 -22.42
C PRO A 9 16.84 -2.11 -21.72
N LEU A 10 16.73 -1.58 -20.50
CA LEU A 10 15.55 -1.75 -19.68
C LEU A 10 14.32 -1.27 -20.47
N PRO A 11 13.16 -1.96 -20.38
CA PRO A 11 12.03 -1.65 -21.23
C PRO A 11 11.51 -0.25 -20.93
N VAL A 12 11.29 0.54 -21.99
CA VAL A 12 10.47 1.74 -21.91
C VAL A 12 9.02 1.28 -22.04
N LEU A 13 8.31 1.30 -20.92
CA LEU A 13 6.91 0.88 -20.87
C LEU A 13 6.02 2.02 -21.37
N GLU A 14 5.21 1.75 -22.39
CA GLU A 14 4.11 2.64 -22.77
C GLU A 14 3.07 2.67 -21.64
N ASP A 15 2.56 3.86 -21.34
CA ASP A 15 1.52 4.10 -20.32
C ASP A 15 0.28 3.21 -20.56
N LEU A 16 -0.17 3.18 -21.82
CA LEU A 16 -1.25 2.32 -22.29
C LEU A 16 -0.71 1.30 -23.29
N ARG A 17 -1.15 0.05 -23.16
CA ARG A 17 -0.93 -1.02 -24.15
C ARG A 17 -2.29 -1.46 -24.70
N SER A 18 -2.48 -1.32 -26.01
CA SER A 18 -3.76 -1.64 -26.68
C SER A 18 -4.98 -0.90 -26.09
N GLY A 19 -4.77 0.34 -25.64
CA GLY A 19 -5.81 1.18 -25.02
C GLY A 19 -6.15 0.82 -23.56
N LEU A 20 -5.47 -0.16 -22.98
CA LEU A 20 -5.61 -0.57 -21.57
C LEU A 20 -4.37 -0.13 -20.76
N PRO A 21 -4.49 0.06 -19.43
CA PRO A 21 -3.33 0.38 -18.60
C PRO A 21 -2.29 -0.75 -18.67
N ASN A 22 -1.01 -0.42 -18.59
CA ASN A 22 0.05 -1.41 -18.63
C ASN A 22 0.13 -2.20 -17.31
N LEU A 23 -0.53 -3.36 -17.24
CA LEU A 23 -0.69 -4.16 -16.00
C LEU A 23 0.20 -5.40 -15.92
N CYS A 24 0.80 -5.83 -17.04
CA CYS A 24 1.47 -7.13 -17.14
C CYS A 24 2.35 -7.20 -18.39
N GLY A 25 3.06 -8.31 -18.59
CA GLY A 25 3.86 -8.58 -19.79
C GLY A 25 5.35 -8.33 -19.63
N TRP A 26 5.79 -7.86 -18.46
CA TRP A 26 7.18 -7.52 -18.15
C TRP A 26 7.57 -8.06 -16.77
N GLU A 27 7.00 -9.21 -16.38
CA GLU A 27 7.13 -9.74 -15.03
C GLU A 27 8.60 -9.97 -14.63
N VAL A 28 9.41 -10.53 -15.53
CA VAL A 28 10.83 -10.82 -15.29
C VAL A 28 11.65 -9.53 -15.19
N GLU A 29 11.42 -8.59 -16.10
CA GLU A 29 12.11 -7.31 -16.11
C GLU A 29 11.80 -6.51 -14.85
N ILE A 30 10.52 -6.36 -14.50
CA ILE A 30 10.07 -5.68 -13.29
C ILE A 30 10.63 -6.35 -12.04
N GLU A 31 10.59 -7.68 -11.95
CA GLU A 31 11.15 -8.41 -10.82
C GLU A 31 12.66 -8.16 -10.66
N SER A 32 13.41 -8.16 -11.76
CA SER A 32 14.85 -7.84 -11.74
C SER A 32 15.16 -6.40 -11.30
N ILE A 33 14.26 -5.47 -11.63
CA ILE A 33 14.38 -4.04 -11.33
C ILE A 33 14.15 -3.80 -9.84
N VAL A 34 13.12 -4.42 -9.24
CA VAL A 34 12.74 -4.14 -7.85
C VAL A 34 13.57 -4.91 -6.82
N ASN A 35 14.12 -6.07 -7.20
CA ASN A 35 14.94 -6.92 -6.34
C ASN A 35 16.43 -6.54 -6.35
N HIS A 36 16.74 -5.36 -5.79
CA HIS A 36 18.11 -4.93 -5.51
C HIS A 36 18.27 -4.50 -4.04
N ASN A 37 19.52 -4.49 -3.58
CA ASN A 37 19.90 -4.12 -2.20
C ASN A 37 20.56 -2.74 -2.09
N GLN A 38 20.64 -1.98 -3.19
CA GLN A 38 21.19 -0.62 -3.14
C GLN A 38 20.35 0.28 -2.20
N PRO A 39 20.99 1.12 -1.38
CA PRO A 39 20.30 2.17 -0.62
C PRO A 39 19.64 3.19 -1.56
N ILE A 40 18.49 3.69 -1.17
CA ILE A 40 17.66 4.66 -1.91
C ILE A 40 17.95 6.08 -1.44
N PHE A 41 17.92 6.31 -0.12
CA PHE A 41 18.02 7.64 0.48
C PHE A 41 19.39 7.89 1.09
N LEU A 42 20.04 6.87 1.65
CA LEU A 42 21.33 7.02 2.35
C LEU A 42 22.41 7.79 1.57
N PRO A 43 22.57 7.65 0.23
CA PRO A 43 23.58 8.39 -0.53
C PRO A 43 23.30 9.89 -0.65
N HIS A 44 22.06 10.32 -0.37
CA HIS A 44 21.57 11.67 -0.67
C HIS A 44 20.87 12.36 0.52
N THR A 45 20.55 11.62 1.59
CA THR A 45 19.94 12.19 2.80
C THR A 45 20.91 13.14 3.50
N ASP A 46 20.37 14.25 4.00
CA ASP A 46 21.10 15.22 4.81
C ASP A 46 20.94 14.98 6.32
N LEU A 47 20.19 13.94 6.68
CA LEU A 47 19.91 13.57 8.07
C LEU A 47 21.08 12.81 8.70
N LYS A 48 21.32 13.11 9.98
CA LYS A 48 22.36 12.46 10.79
C LYS A 48 21.72 11.85 12.03
N LEU A 49 21.70 10.51 12.09
CA LEU A 49 20.98 9.75 13.11
C LEU A 49 21.36 10.16 14.55
N ASP A 50 22.64 10.47 14.78
CA ASP A 50 23.16 10.89 16.08
C ASP A 50 22.63 12.26 16.53
N GLN A 51 22.20 13.12 15.61
CA GLN A 51 21.67 14.46 15.88
C GLN A 51 20.15 14.50 16.03
N ILE A 52 19.45 13.43 15.66
CA ILE A 52 17.99 13.37 15.69
C ILE A 52 17.52 12.88 17.05
N GLN A 53 16.70 13.65 17.76
CA GLN A 53 16.04 13.21 19.00
C GLN A 53 14.92 12.22 18.69
N ALA A 54 14.03 12.59 17.77
CA ALA A 54 12.87 11.81 17.33
C ALA A 54 12.52 12.19 15.90
N GLY A 55 11.75 11.36 15.21
CA GLY A 55 11.21 11.73 13.92
C GLY A 55 9.73 11.45 13.77
N PHE A 56 9.18 12.02 12.70
CA PHE A 56 7.83 11.73 12.26
C PHE A 56 7.81 11.44 10.77
N ALA A 57 6.88 10.57 10.36
CA ALA A 57 6.65 10.20 8.99
C ALA A 57 5.16 10.35 8.67
N CYS A 58 4.84 11.09 7.61
CA CYS A 58 3.48 11.25 7.12
C CYS A 58 3.35 10.57 5.76
N ALA A 59 2.28 9.81 5.58
CA ALA A 59 1.84 9.31 4.29
C ALA A 59 0.46 9.86 3.93
N LEU A 60 0.23 10.09 2.64
CA LEU A 60 -1.09 10.37 2.09
C LEU A 60 -1.50 9.23 1.16
N HIS A 61 -2.66 8.66 1.42
CA HIS A 61 -3.32 7.67 0.59
C HIS A 61 -4.29 8.37 -0.37
N PHE A 62 -4.31 7.97 -1.64
CA PHE A 62 -5.20 8.53 -2.66
C PHE A 62 -5.82 7.45 -3.55
N HIS A 63 -7.15 7.48 -3.67
CA HIS A 63 -7.91 6.46 -4.37
C HIS A 63 -9.23 6.97 -4.96
N GLN A 64 -9.49 6.56 -6.22
CA GLN A 64 -10.82 6.60 -6.83
C GLN A 64 -11.05 5.27 -7.56
N PRO A 65 -12.22 4.64 -7.44
CA PRO A 65 -12.51 3.40 -8.15
C PRO A 65 -12.80 3.64 -9.63
N THR A 66 -12.60 2.60 -10.44
CA THR A 66 -13.15 2.52 -11.79
C THR A 66 -14.53 1.88 -11.75
N ILE A 67 -15.51 2.47 -12.42
CA ILE A 67 -16.90 2.03 -12.46
C ILE A 67 -17.41 1.90 -13.91
N PRO A 68 -18.30 0.93 -14.22
CA PRO A 68 -18.90 0.75 -15.55
C PRO A 68 -20.08 1.71 -15.76
N ALA A 69 -19.85 3.01 -15.55
CA ALA A 69 -20.88 4.05 -15.52
C ALA A 69 -20.72 5.12 -16.62
N GLY A 70 -19.92 4.85 -17.65
CA GLY A 70 -19.87 5.70 -18.84
C GLY A 70 -21.24 5.79 -19.53
N VAL A 71 -21.39 6.74 -20.45
CA VAL A 71 -22.66 7.00 -21.17
C VAL A 71 -23.24 5.73 -21.83
N ASN A 72 -22.39 4.85 -22.34
CA ASN A 72 -22.79 3.54 -22.90
C ASN A 72 -22.31 2.36 -22.04
N GLY A 73 -22.05 2.62 -20.75
CA GLY A 73 -21.53 1.66 -19.78
C GLY A 73 -20.02 1.43 -19.87
N GLU A 74 -19.25 2.32 -20.48
CA GLU A 74 -17.78 2.23 -20.51
C GLU A 74 -17.17 2.25 -19.09
N LEU A 75 -15.97 1.69 -18.95
CA LEU A 75 -15.18 1.79 -17.72
C LEU A 75 -14.60 3.20 -17.59
N ILE A 76 -15.08 3.96 -16.62
CA ILE A 76 -14.61 5.31 -16.32
C ILE A 76 -14.17 5.41 -14.85
N SER A 77 -13.31 6.39 -14.55
CA SER A 77 -13.04 6.74 -13.15
C SER A 77 -14.31 7.28 -12.48
N ASN A 78 -14.54 6.93 -11.23
CA ASN A 78 -15.59 7.58 -10.43
C ASN A 78 -15.38 9.10 -10.35
N LEU A 79 -14.14 9.58 -10.37
CA LEU A 79 -13.85 11.02 -10.44
C LEU A 79 -14.43 11.66 -11.71
N GLN A 80 -14.34 10.97 -12.85
CA GLN A 80 -14.95 11.43 -14.10
C GLN A 80 -16.48 11.50 -13.95
N TYR A 81 -17.10 10.45 -13.41
CA TYR A 81 -18.54 10.43 -13.14
C TYR A 81 -18.95 11.62 -12.27
N MET A 82 -18.18 11.94 -11.23
CA MET A 82 -18.45 13.11 -10.37
C MET A 82 -18.41 14.43 -11.15
N PHE A 83 -17.44 14.62 -12.05
CA PHE A 83 -17.38 15.82 -12.90
C PHE A 83 -18.57 15.94 -13.86
N GLU A 84 -19.03 14.81 -14.39
CA GLU A 84 -20.16 14.74 -15.31
C GLU A 84 -21.51 14.94 -14.59
N HIS A 85 -21.57 14.66 -13.28
CA HIS A 85 -22.79 14.70 -12.47
C HIS A 85 -22.62 15.50 -11.17
N PRO A 86 -22.22 16.80 -11.22
CA PRO A 86 -21.84 17.58 -10.03
C PRO A 86 -22.98 17.82 -9.04
N GLN A 87 -24.23 17.71 -9.49
CA GLN A 87 -25.44 17.89 -8.68
C GLN A 87 -25.81 16.67 -7.82
N GLU A 88 -25.16 15.53 -8.01
CA GLU A 88 -25.47 14.29 -7.31
C GLU A 88 -24.62 14.14 -6.05
N GLY A 89 -25.26 14.18 -4.88
CA GLY A 89 -24.59 13.99 -3.59
C GLY A 89 -23.34 14.87 -3.42
N ASP A 90 -22.22 14.23 -3.11
CA ASP A 90 -20.93 14.90 -2.88
C ASP A 90 -20.09 15.08 -4.15
N ASN A 91 -20.65 14.85 -5.34
CA ASN A 91 -19.94 14.97 -6.62
C ASN A 91 -19.41 16.38 -6.89
N HIS A 92 -20.01 17.40 -6.27
CA HIS A 92 -19.50 18.77 -6.29
C HIS A 92 -18.05 18.90 -5.76
N ASN A 93 -17.53 17.90 -5.05
CA ASN A 93 -16.14 17.83 -4.57
C ASN A 93 -15.13 17.27 -5.60
N ALA A 94 -15.52 17.00 -6.85
CA ALA A 94 -14.62 16.44 -7.86
C ALA A 94 -13.33 17.27 -8.08
N GLU A 95 -13.45 18.59 -8.26
CA GLU A 95 -12.26 19.45 -8.43
C GLU A 95 -11.45 19.61 -7.13
N PRO A 96 -12.06 19.78 -5.94
CA PRO A 96 -11.34 19.65 -4.68
C PRO A 96 -10.53 18.34 -4.54
N PHE A 97 -11.10 17.19 -4.90
CA PHE A 97 -10.36 15.92 -4.92
C PHE A 97 -9.19 15.96 -5.91
N ALA A 98 -9.43 16.47 -7.12
CA ALA A 98 -8.39 16.63 -8.13
C ALA A 98 -7.23 17.52 -7.66
N GLY A 99 -7.53 18.62 -6.97
CA GLY A 99 -6.52 19.47 -6.32
C GLY A 99 -5.73 18.71 -5.25
N CYS A 100 -6.38 17.83 -4.49
CA CYS A 100 -5.71 16.99 -3.49
C CYS A 100 -4.68 16.04 -4.12
N TYR A 101 -4.99 15.46 -5.28
CA TYR A 101 -4.09 14.59 -6.05
C TYR A 101 -2.90 15.34 -6.66
N ARG A 102 -3.04 16.65 -6.91
CA ARG A 102 -1.99 17.48 -7.51
C ARG A 102 -1.03 18.08 -6.49
N ARG A 103 -1.55 18.54 -5.36
CA ARG A 103 -0.90 19.55 -4.51
C ARG A 103 0.48 19.18 -3.98
N MET A 104 0.79 17.89 -3.76
CA MET A 104 2.14 17.52 -3.32
C MET A 104 3.20 17.78 -4.40
N GLY A 105 2.80 17.74 -5.67
CA GLY A 105 3.62 18.17 -6.80
C GLY A 105 3.92 19.68 -6.82
N GLU A 106 3.18 20.49 -6.05
CA GLU A 106 3.36 21.94 -5.92
C GLU A 106 4.03 22.30 -4.58
N PHE A 107 3.56 21.69 -3.50
CA PHE A 107 4.00 22.00 -2.13
C PHE A 107 5.46 21.63 -1.90
N ILE A 108 5.90 20.46 -2.38
CA ILE A 108 7.27 20.00 -2.19
C ILE A 108 8.27 20.92 -2.89
N PRO A 109 8.12 21.24 -4.20
CA PRO A 109 8.99 22.22 -4.85
C PRO A 109 9.01 23.58 -4.17
N GLN A 110 7.85 24.08 -3.72
CA GLN A 110 7.78 25.37 -3.04
C GLN A 110 8.56 25.37 -1.72
N LEU A 111 8.33 24.39 -0.85
CA LEU A 111 9.03 24.29 0.43
C LEU A 111 10.53 24.16 0.26
N ILE A 112 10.98 23.39 -0.72
CA ILE A 112 12.42 23.25 -1.02
C ILE A 112 13.01 24.58 -1.51
N ALA A 113 12.29 25.31 -2.37
CA ALA A 113 12.71 26.64 -2.80
C ALA A 113 12.80 27.65 -1.63
N GLU A 114 11.99 27.46 -0.59
CA GLU A 114 12.03 28.22 0.66
C GLU A 114 13.12 27.74 1.64
N GLY A 115 13.94 26.76 1.26
CA GLY A 115 15.01 26.20 2.09
C GLY A 115 14.54 25.24 3.18
N CYS A 116 13.30 24.77 3.11
CA CYS A 116 12.77 23.76 4.02
C CYS A 116 13.22 22.35 3.58
N ASN A 117 13.03 21.37 4.48
CA ASN A 117 13.48 20.00 4.28
C ASN A 117 12.31 18.98 4.41
N PRO A 118 11.32 19.02 3.50
CA PRO A 118 10.06 18.27 3.65
C PRO A 118 10.22 16.77 3.40
N ARG A 119 9.52 15.92 4.16
CA ARG A 119 9.36 14.49 3.81
C ARG A 119 7.89 14.15 3.69
N ILE A 120 7.55 13.38 2.66
CA ILE A 120 6.23 12.81 2.49
C ILE A 120 6.29 11.46 1.78
N MET A 121 5.47 10.53 2.27
CA MET A 121 5.20 9.26 1.60
C MET A 121 3.88 9.36 0.82
N LEU A 122 3.84 8.83 -0.41
CA LEU A 122 2.67 8.87 -1.28
C LEU A 122 2.22 7.46 -1.66
N ASP A 123 0.94 7.18 -1.45
CA ASP A 123 0.26 5.96 -1.86
C ASP A 123 -0.87 6.35 -2.84
N TYR A 124 -0.74 5.99 -4.12
CA TYR A 124 -1.79 6.18 -5.12
C TYR A 124 -2.17 4.82 -5.69
N SER A 125 -3.46 4.51 -5.63
CA SER A 125 -3.99 3.32 -6.30
C SER A 125 -3.79 3.38 -7.83
N GLY A 126 -3.67 2.22 -8.46
CA GLY A 126 -3.57 2.10 -9.91
C GLY A 126 -4.83 2.58 -10.64
N ASN A 127 -6.02 2.33 -10.06
CA ASN A 127 -7.29 2.84 -10.57
C ASN A 127 -7.30 4.38 -10.68
N LEU A 128 -6.83 5.08 -9.64
CA LEU A 128 -6.76 6.54 -9.68
C LEU A 128 -5.82 7.01 -10.79
N LEU A 129 -4.61 6.45 -10.87
CA LEU A 129 -3.64 6.82 -11.91
C LEU A 129 -4.20 6.58 -13.32
N TRP A 130 -4.92 5.47 -13.53
CA TRP A 130 -5.54 5.17 -14.81
C TRP A 130 -6.68 6.15 -15.12
N GLY A 131 -7.52 6.44 -14.12
CA GLY A 131 -8.58 7.42 -14.24
C GLY A 131 -8.09 8.82 -14.64
N LEU A 132 -7.01 9.29 -14.00
CA LEU A 132 -6.37 10.57 -14.35
C LEU A 132 -5.90 10.58 -15.82
N ARG A 133 -5.34 9.47 -16.31
CA ARG A 133 -4.95 9.31 -17.71
C ARG A 133 -6.16 9.33 -18.64
N GLN A 134 -7.22 8.58 -18.33
CA GLN A 134 -8.45 8.55 -19.12
C GLN A 134 -9.11 9.93 -19.23
N MET A 135 -9.09 10.69 -18.15
CA MET A 135 -9.66 12.04 -18.08
C MET A 135 -8.75 13.12 -18.71
N GLY A 136 -7.54 12.79 -19.14
CA GLY A 136 -6.58 13.76 -19.66
C GLY A 136 -6.07 14.76 -18.61
N ARG A 137 -6.02 14.37 -17.33
CA ARG A 137 -5.51 15.20 -16.22
C ARG A 137 -3.98 15.24 -16.19
N ASP A 138 -3.39 15.70 -17.30
CA ASP A 138 -1.95 15.89 -17.44
C ASP A 138 -1.41 16.95 -16.46
N ASP A 139 -2.25 17.88 -15.98
CA ASP A 139 -1.87 18.82 -14.92
C ASP A 139 -1.47 18.09 -13.63
N ILE A 140 -2.18 17.01 -13.29
CA ILE A 140 -1.90 16.18 -12.12
C ILE A 140 -0.72 15.26 -12.39
N LEU A 141 -0.77 14.50 -13.50
CA LEU A 141 0.27 13.52 -13.81
C LEU A 141 1.64 14.18 -14.03
N ASN A 142 1.71 15.37 -14.65
CA ASN A 142 2.97 16.09 -14.83
C ASN A 142 3.50 16.67 -13.51
N SER A 143 2.63 17.10 -12.59
CA SER A 143 3.03 17.53 -11.26
C SER A 143 3.63 16.37 -10.46
N LEU A 144 2.99 15.20 -10.50
CA LEU A 144 3.52 13.98 -9.88
C LEU A 144 4.84 13.52 -10.52
N LYS A 145 4.93 13.54 -11.86
CA LYS A 145 6.18 13.25 -12.58
C LYS A 145 7.31 14.18 -12.16
N THR A 146 7.02 15.46 -11.92
CA THR A 146 8.03 16.44 -11.48
C THR A 146 8.69 15.97 -10.18
N ILE A 147 7.92 15.72 -9.13
CA ILE A 147 8.47 15.31 -7.81
C ILE A 147 9.01 13.87 -7.80
N THR A 148 8.63 13.05 -8.77
CA THR A 148 9.00 11.62 -8.83
C THR A 148 10.24 11.36 -9.67
N CYS A 149 10.36 12.04 -10.82
CA CYS A 149 11.40 11.75 -11.81
C CYS A 149 12.61 12.68 -11.68
N ASN A 150 12.41 13.91 -11.20
CA ASN A 150 13.50 14.86 -11.02
C ASN A 150 14.34 14.49 -9.77
N SER A 151 15.64 14.28 -9.96
CA SER A 151 16.58 13.93 -8.89
C SER A 151 16.60 14.93 -7.74
N ALA A 152 16.28 16.20 -7.99
CA ALA A 152 16.22 17.24 -6.96
C ALA A 152 15.15 16.98 -5.89
N TYR A 153 14.10 16.21 -6.20
CA TYR A 153 13.00 15.93 -5.26
C TYR A 153 13.07 14.52 -4.66
N GLN A 154 13.96 13.66 -5.15
CA GLN A 154 14.06 12.26 -4.71
C GLN A 154 14.32 12.08 -3.21
N PRO A 155 15.11 12.92 -2.51
CA PRO A 155 15.30 12.77 -1.06
C PRO A 155 14.05 13.06 -0.22
N TYR A 156 13.08 13.78 -0.79
CA TYR A 156 11.96 14.37 -0.06
C TYR A 156 10.66 13.56 -0.23
N VAL A 157 10.54 12.79 -1.31
CA VAL A 157 9.32 12.03 -1.63
C VAL A 157 9.62 10.55 -1.78
N GLU A 158 8.95 9.74 -0.94
CA GLU A 158 8.92 8.29 -1.08
C GLU A 158 7.55 7.86 -1.64
N TRP A 159 7.55 6.97 -2.62
CA TRP A 159 6.35 6.29 -3.05
C TRP A 159 6.21 4.96 -2.31
N LEU A 160 5.00 4.66 -1.85
CA LEU A 160 4.63 3.36 -1.30
C LEU A 160 3.90 2.57 -2.38
N GLY A 161 4.18 1.26 -2.45
CA GLY A 161 3.36 0.35 -3.23
C GLY A 161 2.00 0.13 -2.57
N THR A 162 1.02 -0.26 -3.39
CA THR A 162 -0.34 -0.66 -2.97
C THR A 162 -0.92 -1.68 -3.94
N MET A 163 -2.16 -2.13 -3.72
CA MET A 163 -2.88 -2.97 -4.68
C MET A 163 -3.43 -2.13 -5.82
N TRP A 164 -3.25 -2.56 -7.06
CA TRP A 164 -3.61 -1.77 -8.24
C TRP A 164 -5.07 -1.29 -8.22
N SER A 165 -6.04 -2.17 -7.94
CA SER A 165 -7.46 -1.80 -7.88
C SER A 165 -7.97 -1.40 -6.49
N HIS A 166 -7.07 -1.21 -5.52
CA HIS A 166 -7.44 -1.02 -4.10
C HIS A 166 -8.16 -2.25 -3.51
N ALA A 167 -7.61 -3.44 -3.77
CA ALA A 167 -8.14 -4.69 -3.25
C ALA A 167 -7.80 -4.91 -1.77
N VAL A 168 -8.78 -5.37 -1.00
CA VAL A 168 -8.61 -5.64 0.44
C VAL A 168 -8.10 -7.07 0.65
N ILE A 169 -6.87 -7.18 1.18
CA ILE A 169 -6.09 -8.43 1.21
C ILE A 169 -6.85 -9.63 1.80
N PRO A 170 -7.49 -9.55 2.99
CA PRO A 170 -8.16 -10.70 3.60
C PRO A 170 -9.32 -11.29 2.80
N SER A 171 -9.90 -10.50 1.90
CA SER A 171 -11.00 -10.92 1.03
C SER A 171 -10.56 -11.23 -0.40
N THR A 172 -9.33 -10.86 -0.76
CA THR A 172 -8.80 -11.09 -2.11
C THR A 172 -8.42 -12.56 -2.25
N PRO A 173 -8.78 -13.25 -3.35
CA PRO A 173 -8.31 -14.61 -3.58
C PRO A 173 -6.77 -14.65 -3.53
N ILE A 174 -6.20 -15.61 -2.80
CA ILE A 174 -4.76 -15.66 -2.51
C ILE A 174 -3.87 -15.54 -3.77
N PRO A 175 -4.15 -16.25 -4.88
CA PRO A 175 -3.35 -16.14 -6.10
C PRO A 175 -3.36 -14.73 -6.72
N ASP A 176 -4.44 -13.97 -6.54
CA ASP A 176 -4.60 -12.63 -7.12
C ASP A 176 -3.83 -11.55 -6.35
N ILE A 177 -3.40 -11.81 -5.11
CA ILE A 177 -2.61 -10.86 -4.32
C ILE A 177 -1.33 -10.46 -5.07
N LEU A 178 -0.62 -11.45 -5.64
CA LEU A 178 0.59 -11.19 -6.42
C LEU A 178 0.26 -10.43 -7.72
N LEU A 179 -0.87 -10.74 -8.37
CA LEU A 179 -1.31 -10.07 -9.58
C LEU A 179 -1.61 -8.58 -9.33
N GLN A 180 -2.30 -8.24 -8.25
CA GLN A 180 -2.58 -6.86 -7.84
C GLN A 180 -1.31 -6.04 -7.62
N ILE A 181 -0.35 -6.62 -6.89
CA ILE A 181 0.92 -5.96 -6.58
C ILE A 181 1.72 -5.73 -7.86
N ARG A 182 1.86 -6.76 -8.70
CA ARG A 182 2.62 -6.67 -9.96
C ARG A 182 1.96 -5.69 -10.94
N ALA A 183 0.64 -5.70 -11.04
CA ALA A 183 -0.09 -4.75 -11.88
C ALA A 183 0.16 -3.29 -11.48
N TRP A 184 0.26 -3.02 -10.17
CA TRP A 184 0.64 -1.71 -9.68
C TRP A 184 2.06 -1.33 -10.12
N GLN A 185 3.03 -2.24 -10.00
CA GLN A 185 4.42 -1.98 -10.39
C GLN A 185 4.58 -1.71 -11.89
N HIS A 186 3.92 -2.50 -12.74
CA HIS A 186 3.92 -2.28 -14.20
C HIS A 186 3.35 -0.91 -14.55
N HIS A 187 2.17 -0.61 -13.99
CA HIS A 187 1.47 0.63 -14.31
C HIS A 187 2.24 1.85 -13.78
N PHE A 188 2.77 1.77 -12.56
CA PHE A 188 3.63 2.80 -11.98
C PHE A 188 4.88 3.05 -12.85
N ALA A 189 5.59 2.00 -13.27
CA ALA A 189 6.76 2.12 -14.13
C ALA A 189 6.42 2.69 -15.52
N SER A 190 5.22 2.42 -16.04
CA SER A 190 4.77 2.99 -17.33
C SER A 190 4.51 4.51 -17.27
N ILE A 191 4.15 5.02 -16.09
CA ILE A 191 3.89 6.46 -15.89
C ILE A 191 5.16 7.20 -15.46
N PHE A 192 5.90 6.66 -14.50
CA PHE A 192 7.01 7.35 -13.83
C PHE A 192 8.40 6.81 -14.20
N GLY A 193 8.46 5.72 -14.95
CA GLY A 193 9.69 5.05 -15.34
C GLY A 193 10.21 4.07 -14.30
N ILE A 194 11.03 3.13 -14.79
CA ILE A 194 11.66 2.08 -14.00
C ILE A 194 12.57 2.60 -12.88
N GLU A 195 13.25 3.74 -13.08
CA GLU A 195 14.14 4.32 -12.06
C GLU A 195 13.34 4.84 -10.87
N ALA A 196 12.11 5.31 -11.08
CA ALA A 196 11.20 5.63 -9.99
C ALA A 196 10.75 4.35 -9.28
N LEU A 197 10.36 3.32 -10.04
CA LEU A 197 9.90 2.05 -9.46
C LEU A 197 10.97 1.38 -8.57
N LYS A 198 12.25 1.41 -8.98
CA LYS A 198 13.37 0.88 -8.18
C LYS A 198 13.38 1.43 -6.76
N ARG A 199 12.97 2.69 -6.57
CA ARG A 199 13.00 3.38 -5.27
C ARG A 199 11.82 3.02 -4.35
N VAL A 200 10.78 2.36 -4.87
CA VAL A 200 9.61 1.94 -4.08
C VAL A 200 9.99 0.72 -3.24
N LYS A 201 10.13 0.90 -1.92
CA LYS A 201 10.49 -0.18 -0.98
C LYS A 201 9.50 -0.37 0.17
N GLY A 202 8.68 0.63 0.46
CA GLY A 202 7.55 0.53 1.38
C GLY A 202 6.26 0.09 0.71
N PHE A 203 5.39 -0.56 1.46
CA PHE A 203 4.04 -0.92 1.03
C PHE A 203 2.99 -0.41 2.02
N SER A 204 1.89 0.12 1.49
CA SER A 204 0.69 0.53 2.23
C SER A 204 -0.47 -0.39 1.82
N PRO A 205 -0.99 -1.25 2.72
CA PRO A 205 -2.14 -2.08 2.38
C PRO A 205 -3.40 -1.20 2.25
N PRO A 206 -4.25 -1.39 1.22
CA PRO A 206 -5.58 -0.80 1.17
C PRO A 206 -6.34 -0.97 2.48
N GLU A 207 -7.00 0.10 2.91
CA GLU A 207 -7.73 0.16 4.20
C GLU A 207 -6.86 -0.09 5.44
N MET A 208 -5.54 -0.05 5.26
CA MET A 208 -4.54 -0.47 6.24
C MET A 208 -4.81 -1.88 6.78
N HIS A 209 -5.36 -2.76 5.93
CA HIS A 209 -5.94 -4.03 6.33
C HIS A 209 -4.92 -5.18 6.33
N LEU A 210 -4.51 -5.63 7.51
CA LEU A 210 -3.62 -6.78 7.66
C LEU A 210 -4.43 -8.09 7.80
N PRO A 211 -4.22 -9.11 6.94
CA PRO A 211 -4.81 -10.42 7.15
C PRO A 211 -4.28 -11.08 8.41
N ASN A 212 -5.17 -11.68 9.19
CA ASN A 212 -4.78 -12.49 10.35
C ASN A 212 -4.92 -14.00 10.10
N HIS A 213 -5.50 -14.43 8.99
CA HIS A 213 -5.43 -15.82 8.54
C HIS A 213 -3.96 -16.22 8.26
N PRO A 214 -3.44 -17.28 8.91
CA PRO A 214 -2.04 -17.70 8.76
C PRO A 214 -1.57 -17.81 7.30
N ASP A 215 -2.34 -18.50 6.46
CA ASP A 215 -1.96 -18.76 5.07
C ASP A 215 -2.04 -17.51 4.18
N THR A 216 -3.10 -16.70 4.35
CA THR A 216 -3.26 -15.45 3.61
C THR A 216 -2.16 -14.45 3.97
N LEU A 217 -1.82 -14.33 5.27
CA LEU A 217 -0.72 -13.47 5.70
C LEU A 217 0.62 -13.95 5.14
N TYR A 218 0.90 -15.25 5.21
CA TYR A 218 2.14 -15.82 4.68
C TYR A 218 2.30 -15.54 3.17
N GLU A 219 1.29 -15.85 2.36
CA GLU A 219 1.35 -15.62 0.92
C GLU A 219 1.38 -14.13 0.57
N TYR A 220 0.71 -13.27 1.35
CA TYR A 220 0.82 -11.83 1.21
C TYR A 220 2.25 -11.33 1.46
N ILE A 221 2.87 -11.69 2.60
CA ILE A 221 4.24 -11.26 2.91
C ILE A 221 5.25 -11.84 1.90
N LYS A 222 5.04 -13.07 1.43
CA LYS A 222 5.85 -13.69 0.38
C LYS A 222 5.73 -12.93 -0.95
N ALA A 223 4.51 -12.55 -1.35
CA ALA A 223 4.28 -11.75 -2.55
C ALA A 223 4.95 -10.36 -2.46
N LEU A 224 4.85 -9.69 -1.31
CA LEU A 224 5.54 -8.41 -1.07
C LEU A 224 7.06 -8.54 -1.27
N LYS A 225 7.67 -9.57 -0.68
CA LYS A 225 9.12 -9.79 -0.81
C LYS A 225 9.54 -10.14 -2.23
N ALA A 226 8.77 -10.97 -2.92
CA ALA A 226 9.03 -11.31 -4.33
C ALA A 226 8.97 -10.05 -5.23
N CYS A 227 8.11 -9.10 -4.88
CA CYS A 227 8.00 -7.81 -5.56
C CYS A 227 8.98 -6.74 -5.04
N GLY A 228 10.00 -7.09 -4.24
CA GLY A 228 11.07 -6.19 -3.84
C GLY A 228 10.73 -5.19 -2.73
N TYR A 229 9.55 -5.31 -2.09
CA TYR A 229 9.21 -4.51 -0.91
C TYR A 229 10.00 -4.99 0.31
N ARG A 230 10.47 -4.04 1.11
CA ARG A 230 11.32 -4.29 2.29
C ARG A 230 10.60 -4.06 3.61
N TRP A 231 9.57 -3.22 3.61
CA TRP A 231 8.79 -2.91 4.79
C TRP A 231 7.32 -2.64 4.48
N LEU A 232 6.47 -2.83 5.48
CA LEU A 232 5.02 -2.68 5.43
C LEU A 232 4.58 -1.68 6.52
N LEU A 233 3.68 -0.76 6.17
CA LEU A 233 2.99 0.05 7.18
C LEU A 233 1.79 -0.74 7.74
N VAL A 234 1.71 -0.92 9.06
CA VAL A 234 0.62 -1.68 9.72
C VAL A 234 0.04 -0.90 10.88
N GLN A 235 -1.20 -1.20 11.28
CA GLN A 235 -1.85 -0.50 12.40
C GLN A 235 -1.45 -1.09 13.74
N GLU A 236 -1.37 -0.25 14.77
CA GLU A 236 -1.02 -0.72 16.11
C GLU A 236 -1.94 -1.82 16.64
N HIS A 237 -3.23 -1.81 16.29
CA HIS A 237 -4.21 -2.83 16.72
C HIS A 237 -4.30 -4.03 15.78
N SER A 238 -3.61 -4.00 14.64
CA SER A 238 -3.56 -5.13 13.69
C SER A 238 -2.50 -6.16 14.02
N VAL A 239 -1.62 -5.85 14.98
CA VAL A 239 -0.50 -6.68 15.39
C VAL A 239 -0.46 -6.86 16.90
N GLU A 240 0.15 -7.95 17.33
CA GLU A 240 0.34 -8.33 18.73
C GLU A 240 1.76 -8.88 18.95
N THR A 241 2.20 -8.98 20.20
CA THR A 241 3.39 -9.75 20.57
C THR A 241 3.11 -11.25 20.37
N LEU A 242 4.14 -12.09 20.39
CA LEU A 242 3.94 -13.54 20.24
C LEU A 242 3.13 -14.16 21.39
N GLU A 243 3.05 -13.47 22.52
CA GLU A 243 2.26 -13.82 23.69
C GLU A 243 0.80 -13.32 23.60
N GLY A 244 0.40 -12.72 22.47
CA GLY A 244 -0.97 -12.26 22.24
C GLY A 244 -1.33 -10.95 22.95
N LEU A 245 -0.34 -10.17 23.37
CA LEU A 245 -0.53 -8.86 23.97
C LEU A 245 -0.42 -7.76 22.92
N GLY A 246 -1.14 -6.64 23.10
CA GLY A 246 -0.92 -5.46 22.27
C GLY A 246 0.53 -4.96 22.39
N LEU A 247 1.04 -4.30 21.35
CA LEU A 247 2.43 -3.83 21.35
C LEU A 247 2.70 -2.88 22.54
N PRO A 248 3.80 -3.10 23.30
CA PRO A 248 4.27 -2.14 24.29
C PRO A 248 4.44 -0.74 23.70
N GLN A 249 4.21 0.29 24.52
CA GLN A 249 4.14 1.67 24.03
C GLN A 249 5.40 2.09 23.25
N ASP A 250 6.60 1.81 23.79
CA ASP A 250 7.86 2.20 23.14
C ASP A 250 8.13 1.43 21.84
N GLN A 251 7.71 0.15 21.79
CA GLN A 251 7.87 -0.74 20.63
C GLN A 251 7.10 -0.23 19.40
N LYS A 252 6.05 0.59 19.59
CA LYS A 252 5.28 1.19 18.49
C LYS A 252 6.09 2.21 17.67
N TYR A 253 7.14 2.79 18.24
CA TYR A 253 7.91 3.86 17.59
C TYR A 253 9.26 3.41 17.04
N ILE A 254 9.50 2.10 16.98
CA ILE A 254 10.69 1.51 16.36
C ILE A 254 10.26 0.46 15.33
N PRO A 255 11.15 0.04 14.41
CA PRO A 255 10.81 -1.03 13.47
C PRO A 255 10.53 -2.33 14.21
N ASN A 256 9.56 -3.08 13.72
CA ASN A 256 9.21 -4.40 14.20
C ASN A 256 9.47 -5.43 13.10
N ARG A 257 9.71 -6.68 13.47
CA ARG A 257 9.76 -7.79 12.52
C ARG A 257 8.45 -8.57 12.59
N LEU A 258 7.58 -8.36 11.60
CA LEU A 258 6.31 -9.07 11.48
C LEU A 258 6.57 -10.49 10.99
N ILE A 259 6.22 -11.47 11.82
CA ILE A 259 6.36 -12.90 11.54
C ILE A 259 5.04 -13.41 10.95
N ALA A 260 5.13 -14.09 9.81
CA ALA A 260 4.03 -14.79 9.17
C ALA A 260 4.36 -16.29 9.09
N LYS A 261 3.65 -17.10 9.85
CA LYS A 261 3.74 -18.56 9.83
C LYS A 261 2.49 -19.13 9.16
N ASN A 262 2.65 -20.03 8.20
CA ASN A 262 1.51 -20.69 7.55
C ASN A 262 1.13 -22.03 8.21
N SER A 263 0.06 -22.63 7.73
CA SER A 263 -0.47 -23.92 8.18
C SER A 263 0.37 -25.14 7.78
N GLN A 264 1.44 -24.93 7.00
CA GLN A 264 2.46 -25.94 6.67
C GLN A 264 3.73 -25.78 7.54
N GLY A 265 3.74 -24.80 8.45
CA GLY A 265 4.88 -24.53 9.33
C GLY A 265 5.99 -23.68 8.72
N GLU A 266 5.83 -23.21 7.48
CA GLU A 266 6.76 -22.29 6.84
C GLU A 266 6.64 -20.90 7.45
N VAL A 267 7.77 -20.18 7.49
CA VAL A 267 7.85 -18.86 8.11
C VAL A 267 8.51 -17.87 7.15
N VAL A 268 7.87 -16.71 6.98
CA VAL A 268 8.43 -15.55 6.32
C VAL A 268 8.28 -14.33 7.23
N SER A 269 9.12 -13.32 7.04
CA SER A 269 9.02 -12.07 7.79
C SER A 269 9.32 -10.85 6.93
N ILE A 270 8.77 -9.71 7.34
CA ILE A 270 9.00 -8.39 6.77
C ILE A 270 9.14 -7.36 7.91
N ILE A 271 9.80 -6.24 7.65
CA ILE A 271 9.83 -5.13 8.59
C ILE A 271 8.47 -4.43 8.59
N ALA A 272 7.96 -4.13 9.78
CA ALA A 272 6.73 -3.40 10.00
C ALA A 272 7.05 -2.06 10.68
N LEU A 273 6.59 -0.96 10.06
CA LEU A 273 6.46 0.33 10.73
C LEU A 273 5.02 0.46 11.24
N ILE A 274 4.85 0.92 12.47
CA ILE A 274 3.54 0.96 13.11
C ILE A 274 2.92 2.34 12.90
N LYS A 275 1.73 2.37 12.28
CA LYS A 275 0.85 3.54 12.28
C LYS A 275 0.38 3.78 13.71
N THR A 276 0.83 4.87 14.32
CA THR A 276 0.54 5.22 15.71
C THR A 276 -0.71 6.08 15.82
N GLN A 277 -1.53 5.83 16.84
CA GLN A 277 -2.83 6.46 17.06
C GLN A 277 -3.84 6.14 15.94
N GLY A 278 -5.11 5.97 16.34
CA GLY A 278 -6.20 5.38 15.54
C GLY A 278 -6.51 6.09 14.19
N SER A 279 -7.59 5.65 13.54
CA SER A 279 -7.95 6.00 12.15
C SER A 279 -8.45 7.43 11.91
N ASP A 280 -8.22 8.38 12.82
CA ASP A 280 -8.70 9.74 12.63
C ASP A 280 -7.82 10.49 11.60
N THR A 281 -8.36 10.62 10.39
CA THR A 281 -7.75 11.36 9.27
C THR A 281 -7.40 12.81 9.62
N LYS A 282 -8.02 13.41 10.65
CA LYS A 282 -7.68 14.76 11.15
C LYS A 282 -6.26 14.86 11.68
N LEU A 283 -5.70 13.75 12.18
CA LEU A 283 -4.39 13.75 12.84
C LEU A 283 -3.28 14.12 11.85
N VAL A 284 -3.27 13.52 10.66
CA VAL A 284 -2.28 13.87 9.62
C VAL A 284 -2.54 15.27 9.08
N ALA A 285 -3.80 15.65 8.89
CA ALA A 285 -4.18 16.97 8.38
C ALA A 285 -3.64 18.12 9.26
N GLN A 286 -3.56 17.91 10.58
CA GLN A 286 -3.08 18.91 11.54
C GLN A 286 -1.62 18.66 11.99
N MET A 287 -0.88 17.81 11.27
CA MET A 287 0.51 17.46 11.57
C MET A 287 0.71 16.91 13.00
N GLN A 288 -0.25 16.17 13.53
CA GLN A 288 -0.15 15.52 14.84
C GLN A 288 1.11 14.64 15.02
N PRO A 289 1.61 13.90 13.99
CA PRO A 289 2.86 13.14 14.10
C PRO A 289 4.06 13.98 14.56
N TYR A 290 4.17 15.21 14.09
CA TYR A 290 5.23 16.14 14.51
C TYR A 290 5.11 16.48 16.00
N PHE A 291 3.91 16.80 16.47
CA PHE A 291 3.67 17.14 17.87
C PHE A 291 3.88 15.94 18.80
N GLU A 292 3.50 14.74 18.37
CA GLU A 292 3.78 13.53 19.12
C GLU A 292 5.27 13.22 19.16
N ALA A 293 6.01 13.37 18.05
CA ALA A 293 7.44 13.12 18.02
C ALA A 293 8.23 14.01 19.00
N LYS A 294 7.78 15.25 19.20
CA LYS A 294 8.34 16.16 20.23
C LYS A 294 8.25 15.64 21.67
N THR A 295 7.35 14.70 21.93
CA THR A 295 7.18 14.09 23.27
C THR A 295 8.03 12.84 23.47
N LYS A 296 8.75 12.40 22.42
CA LYS A 296 9.52 11.15 22.45
C LYS A 296 11.00 11.41 22.68
N GLU A 297 11.65 10.38 23.18
CA GLU A 297 13.09 10.34 23.46
C GLU A 297 13.73 9.14 22.77
N LYS A 298 15.04 9.23 22.55
CA LYS A 298 15.82 8.15 21.93
C LYS A 298 15.63 6.83 22.67
N GLN A 299 15.45 5.76 21.89
CA GLN A 299 15.42 4.39 22.38
C GLN A 299 16.76 3.69 22.10
N SER A 300 16.90 2.45 22.55
CA SER A 300 18.09 1.63 22.30
C SER A 300 17.69 0.33 21.64
N ILE A 301 18.33 0.00 20.51
CA ILE A 301 18.20 -1.29 19.82
C ILE A 301 19.59 -1.89 19.75
N SER A 302 19.81 -3.05 20.37
CA SER A 302 21.11 -3.73 20.43
C SER A 302 22.28 -2.81 20.85
N GLY A 303 22.02 -1.87 21.77
CA GLY A 303 23.01 -0.92 22.29
C GLY A 303 23.24 0.32 21.43
N VAL A 304 22.62 0.41 20.25
CA VAL A 304 22.62 1.60 19.40
C VAL A 304 21.47 2.51 19.81
N LYS A 305 21.78 3.79 20.05
CA LYS A 305 20.74 4.80 20.32
C LYS A 305 20.06 5.18 19.02
N VAL A 306 18.75 4.94 18.95
CA VAL A 306 17.93 5.21 17.76
C VAL A 306 16.84 6.24 18.09
N PRO A 307 16.53 7.17 17.18
CA PRO A 307 15.38 8.03 17.35
C PRO A 307 14.09 7.22 17.12
N PRO A 308 13.06 7.41 17.95
CA PRO A 308 11.74 6.88 17.66
C PRO A 308 11.15 7.56 16.41
N LEU A 309 10.34 6.83 15.65
CA LEU A 309 9.60 7.33 14.49
C LEU A 309 8.09 7.24 14.72
N VAL A 310 7.43 8.39 14.74
CA VAL A 310 5.97 8.48 14.77
C VAL A 310 5.46 8.42 13.33
N SER A 311 4.82 7.32 12.94
CA SER A 311 4.35 7.12 11.56
C SER A 311 2.83 7.23 11.49
N GLN A 312 2.31 8.02 10.54
CA GLN A 312 0.87 8.07 10.26
C GLN A 312 0.58 8.15 8.76
N ILE A 313 -0.59 7.62 8.40
CA ILE A 313 -1.17 7.68 7.06
C ILE A 313 -2.65 8.06 7.18
N ALA A 314 -3.14 8.83 6.21
CA ALA A 314 -4.55 9.20 6.09
C ALA A 314 -4.94 9.34 4.60
N ASP A 315 -6.23 9.19 4.32
CA ASP A 315 -6.85 9.58 3.05
C ASP A 315 -6.56 11.06 2.78
N GLY A 316 -5.81 11.34 1.73
CA GLY A 316 -5.39 12.68 1.37
C GLY A 316 -6.54 13.49 0.79
N GLU A 317 -7.46 12.88 0.06
CA GLU A 317 -8.63 13.54 -0.50
C GLU A 317 -9.80 13.69 0.48
N ASN A 318 -9.70 13.18 1.72
CA ASN A 318 -10.84 13.20 2.62
C ASN A 318 -11.37 14.64 2.83
N GLY A 319 -12.70 14.79 2.80
CA GLY A 319 -13.36 16.08 2.95
C GLY A 319 -13.07 16.76 4.30
N GLY A 320 -13.40 18.04 4.40
CA GLY A 320 -13.25 18.79 5.65
C GLY A 320 -11.80 19.13 5.98
N VAL A 321 -11.24 18.57 7.06
CA VAL A 321 -9.96 19.01 7.64
C VAL A 321 -8.78 18.77 6.69
N MET A 322 -8.73 17.63 5.99
CA MET A 322 -7.62 17.33 5.08
C MET A 322 -7.61 18.23 3.83
N MET A 323 -8.77 18.65 3.32
CA MET A 323 -8.84 19.62 2.23
C MET A 323 -8.47 21.04 2.68
N ASN A 324 -8.94 21.46 3.86
CA ASN A 324 -8.93 22.87 4.26
C ASN A 324 -7.75 23.25 5.18
N GLU A 325 -7.34 22.36 6.09
CA GLU A 325 -6.36 22.66 7.14
C GLU A 325 -4.96 22.13 6.81
N TYR A 326 -4.87 21.00 6.12
CA TYR A 326 -3.58 20.39 5.77
C TYR A 326 -2.64 21.32 5.02
N PRO A 327 -3.06 22.09 3.99
CA PRO A 327 -2.17 23.05 3.34
C PRO A 327 -1.57 24.06 4.31
N ARG A 328 -2.39 24.61 5.22
CA ARG A 328 -1.92 25.58 6.22
C ARG A 328 -0.88 24.95 7.14
N ASP A 329 -1.20 23.78 7.72
CA ASP A 329 -0.37 23.19 8.77
C ASP A 329 0.88 22.50 8.22
N PHE A 330 0.81 21.89 7.04
CA PHE A 330 1.97 21.29 6.37
C PHE A 330 3.07 22.33 6.14
N PHE A 331 2.73 23.47 5.52
CA PHE A 331 3.70 24.54 5.29
C PHE A 331 4.25 25.13 6.59
N ARG A 332 3.35 25.43 7.54
CA ARG A 332 3.73 26.01 8.83
C ARG A 332 4.76 25.15 9.55
N ILE A 333 4.55 23.82 9.61
CA ILE A 333 5.46 22.90 10.30
C ILE A 333 6.83 22.84 9.62
N PHE A 334 6.90 22.77 8.29
CA PHE A 334 8.20 22.70 7.63
C PHE A 334 8.98 24.01 7.69
N GLN A 335 8.29 25.16 7.72
CA GLN A 335 8.91 26.46 7.99
C GLN A 335 9.41 26.55 9.44
N GLU A 336 8.63 26.06 10.42
CA GLU A 336 9.04 25.97 11.83
C GLU A 336 10.30 25.12 12.00
N LEU A 337 10.36 23.95 11.34
CA LEU A 337 11.52 23.05 11.35
C LEU A 337 12.78 23.66 10.71
N ARG A 338 12.62 24.47 9.66
CA ARG A 338 13.75 25.20 9.06
C ARG A 338 14.31 26.23 10.04
N ASP A 339 13.42 26.95 10.73
CA ASP A 339 13.78 28.08 11.58
C ASP A 339 14.24 27.65 12.99
N GLN A 340 13.92 26.41 13.40
CA GLN A 340 14.21 25.88 14.74
C GLN A 340 14.91 24.52 14.69
N ASN A 341 16.05 24.39 15.38
CA ASN A 341 16.69 23.10 15.58
C ASN A 341 16.15 22.41 16.84
N SER A 342 15.00 21.75 16.71
CA SER A 342 14.32 21.05 17.82
C SER A 342 14.81 19.61 18.05
N GLY A 343 15.68 19.08 17.18
CA GLY A 343 16.04 17.67 17.15
C GLY A 343 14.93 16.75 16.62
N VAL A 344 13.73 17.27 16.34
CA VAL A 344 12.63 16.54 15.68
C VAL A 344 12.70 16.77 14.19
N VAL A 345 12.69 15.69 13.39
CA VAL A 345 12.79 15.78 11.93
C VAL A 345 11.72 14.96 11.23
N ALA A 346 11.35 15.36 10.02
CA ALA A 346 10.56 14.49 9.15
C ALA A 346 11.49 13.44 8.51
N MET A 347 11.02 12.20 8.39
CA MET A 347 11.73 11.10 7.73
C MET A 347 10.78 10.29 6.86
N ASN A 348 11.29 9.78 5.75
CA ASN A 348 10.61 8.75 4.98
C ASN A 348 10.89 7.35 5.59
N GLY A 349 10.02 6.37 5.34
CA GLY A 349 10.12 5.06 5.98
C GLY A 349 11.37 4.30 5.57
N THR A 350 11.70 4.28 4.27
CA THR A 350 12.95 3.66 3.78
C THR A 350 14.18 4.45 4.24
N GLU A 351 14.11 5.78 4.25
CA GLU A 351 15.19 6.65 4.75
C GLU A 351 15.53 6.34 6.22
N TYR A 352 14.52 6.22 7.06
CA TYR A 352 14.69 5.86 8.47
C TYR A 352 15.38 4.49 8.62
N LEU A 353 14.89 3.47 7.92
CA LEU A 353 15.46 2.12 7.99
C LEU A 353 16.91 2.05 7.51
N GLU A 354 17.25 2.78 6.44
CA GLU A 354 18.61 2.85 5.92
C GLU A 354 19.57 3.56 6.89
N LEU A 355 19.11 4.62 7.58
CA LEU A 355 19.90 5.28 8.62
C LEU A 355 20.17 4.36 9.80
N LEU A 356 19.18 3.55 10.21
CA LEU A 356 19.36 2.55 11.27
C LEU A 356 20.36 1.46 10.85
N GLU A 357 20.23 0.92 9.64
CA GLU A 357 21.15 -0.09 9.11
C GLU A 357 22.59 0.46 9.03
N ALA A 358 22.76 1.69 8.55
CA ALA A 358 24.06 2.36 8.50
C ALA A 358 24.69 2.58 9.88
N SER A 359 23.88 2.65 10.94
CA SER A 359 24.34 2.74 12.33
C SER A 359 24.70 1.39 12.97
N GLY A 360 24.50 0.29 12.23
CA GLY A 360 24.83 -1.07 12.67
C GLY A 360 23.66 -1.85 13.26
N VAL A 361 22.45 -1.28 13.31
CA VAL A 361 21.23 -2.00 13.70
C VAL A 361 20.84 -2.95 12.58
N LYS A 362 20.56 -4.21 12.89
CA LYS A 362 20.18 -5.21 11.90
C LYS A 362 18.69 -5.54 12.00
N PRO A 363 18.06 -6.01 10.91
CA PRO A 363 16.71 -6.54 10.93
C PRO A 363 16.43 -7.55 12.05
N GLU A 364 17.45 -8.31 12.46
CA GLU A 364 17.32 -9.32 13.52
C GLU A 364 17.26 -8.75 14.93
N ASP A 365 17.70 -7.51 15.12
CA ASP A 365 17.68 -6.81 16.40
C ASP A 365 16.30 -6.22 16.73
N TYR A 366 15.42 -6.12 15.74
CA TYR A 366 14.07 -5.59 15.93
C TYR A 366 13.19 -6.54 16.73
N PRO A 367 12.33 -6.02 17.62
CA PRO A 367 11.34 -6.84 18.32
C PRO A 367 10.39 -7.49 17.32
N ILE A 368 9.90 -8.67 17.68
CA ILE A 368 9.01 -9.47 16.85
C ILE A 368 7.55 -9.17 17.18
N CYS A 369 6.70 -9.18 16.15
CA CYS A 369 5.25 -9.14 16.28
C CYS A 369 4.61 -10.14 15.30
N GLN A 370 3.32 -10.38 15.47
CA GLN A 370 2.50 -11.20 14.57
C GLN A 370 1.15 -10.51 14.35
N ALA A 371 0.37 -10.97 13.36
CA ALA A 371 -0.97 -10.45 13.18
C ALA A 371 -1.87 -10.80 14.38
N VAL A 372 -2.78 -9.89 14.70
CA VAL A 372 -3.70 -10.01 15.85
C VAL A 372 -4.49 -11.33 15.81
N HIS A 373 -4.69 -11.93 16.98
CA HIS A 373 -5.36 -13.22 17.21
C HIS A 373 -4.58 -14.48 16.80
N GLN A 374 -3.42 -14.37 16.13
CA GLN A 374 -2.65 -15.56 15.78
C GLN A 374 -2.11 -16.30 17.00
N HIS A 375 -1.79 -15.61 18.11
CA HIS A 375 -1.44 -16.27 19.37
C HIS A 375 -2.50 -17.29 19.79
N LYS A 376 -3.78 -16.90 19.73
CA LYS A 376 -4.90 -17.75 20.13
C LYS A 376 -5.01 -18.98 19.24
N ILE A 377 -4.81 -18.84 17.92
CA ILE A 377 -4.80 -19.96 16.96
C ILE A 377 -3.68 -20.94 17.33
N TRP A 378 -2.46 -20.43 17.50
CA TRP A 378 -1.29 -21.29 17.76
C TRP A 378 -1.32 -21.97 19.13
N GLN A 379 -2.03 -21.43 20.12
CA GLN A 379 -2.25 -22.09 21.42
C GLN A 379 -3.18 -23.30 21.33
N GLN A 380 -4.03 -23.40 20.30
CA GLN A 380 -4.94 -24.54 20.11
C GLN A 380 -4.29 -25.73 19.38
N ILE A 381 -3.07 -25.54 18.86
CA ILE A 381 -2.43 -26.51 17.95
C ILE A 381 -1.12 -26.99 18.58
N ASP A 382 -0.90 -28.31 18.60
CA ASP A 382 0.41 -28.87 18.93
C ASP A 382 1.46 -28.40 17.91
N PRO A 383 2.53 -27.70 18.32
CA PRO A 383 3.56 -27.19 17.41
C PRO A 383 4.22 -28.26 16.52
N ASN A 384 4.18 -29.53 16.91
CA ASN A 384 4.73 -30.65 16.13
C ASN A 384 3.73 -31.27 15.13
N SER A 385 2.48 -30.81 15.15
CA SER A 385 1.37 -31.38 14.39
C SER A 385 0.60 -30.32 13.59
N VAL A 386 1.28 -29.24 13.18
CA VAL A 386 0.68 -28.15 12.39
C VAL A 386 0.30 -28.66 11.01
N THR A 387 -0.99 -28.54 10.68
CA THR A 387 -1.58 -28.91 9.38
C THR A 387 -2.67 -27.89 9.01
N PRO A 388 -3.02 -27.74 7.73
CA PRO A 388 -4.16 -26.93 7.29
C PRO A 388 -5.45 -27.28 8.04
N GLU A 389 -5.75 -28.57 8.20
CA GLU A 389 -6.96 -29.04 8.87
C GLU A 389 -6.96 -28.66 10.36
N ALA A 390 -5.81 -28.73 11.04
CA ALA A 390 -5.70 -28.32 12.44
C ALA A 390 -5.87 -26.81 12.61
N VAL A 391 -5.35 -25.99 11.68
CA VAL A 391 -5.51 -24.54 11.70
C VAL A 391 -6.98 -24.15 11.51
N GLU A 392 -7.66 -24.73 10.53
CA GLU A 392 -9.08 -24.48 10.29
C GLU A 392 -9.96 -24.94 11.46
N ALA A 393 -9.64 -26.11 12.05
CA ALA A 393 -10.34 -26.59 13.25
C ALA A 393 -10.16 -25.63 14.44
N ALA A 394 -8.93 -25.14 14.67
CA ALA A 394 -8.65 -24.15 15.72
C ALA A 394 -9.44 -22.85 15.49
N ILE A 395 -9.45 -22.33 14.26
CA ILE A 395 -10.23 -21.13 13.88
C ILE A 395 -11.72 -21.36 14.14
N ALA A 396 -12.27 -22.51 13.75
CA ALA A 396 -13.68 -22.84 13.95
C ALA A 396 -14.05 -22.92 15.44
N ILE A 397 -13.20 -23.53 16.27
CA ILE A 397 -13.39 -23.58 17.73
C ILE A 397 -13.37 -22.16 18.31
N LEU A 398 -12.37 -21.34 17.95
CA LEU A 398 -12.23 -19.98 18.48
C LEU A 398 -13.42 -19.10 18.09
N LYS A 399 -13.92 -19.17 16.85
CA LYS A 399 -15.14 -18.46 16.42
C LYS A 399 -16.38 -18.82 17.25
N GLN A 400 -16.46 -20.05 17.77
CA GLN A 400 -17.61 -20.50 18.59
C GLN A 400 -17.45 -20.16 20.08
N THR A 401 -16.21 -20.12 20.57
CA THR A 401 -15.89 -20.10 22.01
C THR A 401 -15.39 -18.74 22.51
N ASP A 402 -14.89 -17.88 21.62
CA ASP A 402 -14.35 -16.56 21.95
C ASP A 402 -15.08 -15.49 21.15
N HIS A 403 -15.98 -14.75 21.81
CA HIS A 403 -16.75 -13.66 21.19
C HIS A 403 -15.89 -12.47 20.72
N GLN A 404 -14.63 -12.38 21.15
CA GLN A 404 -13.69 -11.35 20.70
C GLN A 404 -12.80 -11.82 19.54
N PHE A 405 -12.91 -13.08 19.11
CA PHE A 405 -12.11 -13.62 18.02
C PHE A 405 -12.74 -13.32 16.66
N GLN A 406 -11.97 -12.71 15.76
CA GLN A 406 -12.39 -12.40 14.39
C GLN A 406 -11.30 -12.82 13.40
N MET A 407 -11.69 -13.27 12.21
CA MET A 407 -10.77 -13.69 11.13
C MET A 407 -10.89 -12.83 9.87
N GLU A 408 -11.50 -11.65 10.00
CA GLU A 408 -11.66 -10.72 8.89
C GLU A 408 -10.40 -9.87 8.66
N GLY A 409 -9.40 -9.94 9.54
CA GLY A 409 -8.28 -8.99 9.60
C GLY A 409 -8.59 -7.79 10.50
N ALA A 410 -7.69 -6.81 10.54
CA ALA A 410 -7.87 -5.57 11.28
C ALA A 410 -7.66 -4.35 10.37
N SER A 411 -8.71 -3.52 10.25
CA SER A 411 -8.82 -2.38 9.31
C SER A 411 -8.85 -1.07 10.07
N TRP A 412 -8.56 0.04 9.39
CA TRP A 412 -8.70 1.37 10.00
C TRP A 412 -10.16 1.79 10.14
N THR A 413 -11.07 1.12 9.43
CA THR A 413 -12.50 1.40 9.46
C THR A 413 -13.22 0.75 10.65
N ASN A 414 -12.57 -0.13 11.45
CA ASN A 414 -12.98 -0.77 12.74
C ASN A 414 -14.42 -1.33 12.91
N HIS A 415 -15.36 -1.00 12.03
CA HIS A 415 -16.81 -1.22 12.17
C HIS A 415 -17.46 -1.70 10.86
N LEU A 416 -16.77 -1.58 9.71
CA LEU A 416 -17.23 -2.08 8.42
C LEU A 416 -16.76 -3.53 8.24
N SER A 417 -17.70 -4.46 8.08
CA SER A 417 -17.37 -5.80 7.61
C SER A 417 -17.18 -5.77 6.10
N TRP A 418 -16.04 -6.26 5.64
CA TRP A 418 -15.71 -6.43 4.22
C TRP A 418 -16.21 -7.76 3.65
N VAL A 419 -16.83 -8.58 4.50
CA VAL A 419 -17.19 -9.98 4.22
C VAL A 419 -18.68 -10.21 4.44
N GLN A 420 -19.19 -9.92 5.64
CA GLN A 420 -20.56 -10.27 6.02
C GLN A 420 -21.60 -9.45 5.22
N GLY A 421 -22.53 -10.14 4.56
CA GLY A 421 -23.62 -9.51 3.81
C GLY A 421 -23.24 -9.04 2.40
N TYR A 422 -22.06 -9.41 1.91
CA TYR A 422 -21.57 -9.12 0.54
C TYR A 422 -21.31 -10.38 -0.27
N GLU A 423 -22.00 -11.48 0.03
CA GLU A 423 -21.89 -12.75 -0.70
C GLU A 423 -22.19 -12.56 -2.20
N ASN A 424 -23.07 -11.61 -2.52
CA ASN A 424 -23.42 -11.20 -3.88
C ASN A 424 -22.30 -10.51 -4.67
N VAL A 425 -21.18 -10.16 -4.01
CA VAL A 425 -19.95 -9.62 -4.63
C VAL A 425 -18.80 -10.60 -4.49
N LEU A 426 -18.61 -11.17 -3.29
CA LEU A 426 -17.45 -12.02 -2.98
C LEU A 426 -17.47 -13.36 -3.71
N GLU A 427 -18.64 -13.99 -3.82
CA GLU A 427 -18.74 -15.27 -4.54
C GLU A 427 -18.50 -15.10 -6.04
N PRO A 428 -19.11 -14.12 -6.75
CA PRO A 428 -18.74 -13.80 -8.13
C PRO A 428 -17.26 -13.44 -8.32
N MET A 429 -16.68 -12.67 -7.39
CA MET A 429 -15.25 -12.34 -7.41
C MET A 429 -14.38 -13.60 -7.36
N LYS A 430 -14.69 -14.54 -6.46
CA LYS A 430 -13.99 -15.82 -6.37
C LYS A 430 -14.17 -16.66 -7.64
N GLN A 431 -15.37 -16.70 -8.20
CA GLN A 431 -15.66 -17.45 -9.43
C GLN A 431 -14.87 -16.90 -10.62
N LEU A 432 -14.79 -15.57 -10.76
CA LEU A 432 -14.00 -14.94 -11.82
C LEU A 432 -12.50 -15.24 -11.67
N SER A 433 -11.98 -15.15 -10.45
CA SER A 433 -10.58 -15.51 -10.14
C SER A 433 -10.27 -16.96 -10.50
N ILE A 434 -11.13 -17.91 -10.10
CA ILE A 434 -10.99 -19.32 -10.45
C ILE A 434 -10.98 -19.51 -11.97
N ALA A 435 -11.92 -18.88 -12.69
CA ALA A 435 -11.98 -18.99 -14.14
C ALA A 435 -10.75 -18.38 -14.84
N PHE A 436 -10.24 -17.25 -14.33
CA PHE A 436 -9.02 -16.62 -14.83
C PHE A 436 -7.82 -17.56 -14.71
N HIS A 437 -7.58 -18.09 -13.51
CA HIS A 437 -6.47 -19.00 -13.23
C HIS A 437 -6.58 -20.32 -13.99
N GLN A 438 -7.78 -20.92 -14.06
CA GLN A 438 -8.02 -22.12 -14.87
C GLN A 438 -7.69 -21.93 -16.35
N LYS A 439 -7.95 -20.73 -16.89
CA LYS A 439 -7.65 -20.41 -18.30
C LYS A 439 -6.17 -20.17 -18.52
N TYR A 440 -5.52 -19.39 -17.66
CA TYR A 440 -4.21 -18.81 -17.99
C TYR A 440 -3.01 -19.42 -17.28
N ASP A 441 -3.15 -20.06 -16.12
CA ASP A 441 -1.98 -20.50 -15.34
C ASP A 441 -1.07 -21.46 -16.12
N SER A 442 -1.64 -22.51 -16.72
CA SER A 442 -0.87 -23.44 -17.55
C SER A 442 -0.34 -22.78 -18.83
N LEU A 443 -1.09 -21.84 -19.43
CA LEU A 443 -0.65 -21.14 -20.64
C LEU A 443 0.55 -20.24 -20.37
N VAL A 444 0.54 -19.51 -19.26
CA VAL A 444 1.64 -18.64 -18.83
C VAL A 444 2.84 -19.48 -18.40
N GLN A 445 2.63 -20.62 -17.74
CA GLN A 445 3.69 -21.55 -17.40
C GLN A 445 4.40 -22.10 -18.64
N ASP A 446 3.65 -22.47 -19.68
CA ASP A 446 4.20 -22.99 -20.94
C ASP A 446 4.84 -21.90 -21.80
N ASN A 447 4.26 -20.69 -21.81
CA ASN A 447 4.75 -19.54 -22.56
C ASN A 447 4.49 -18.22 -21.80
N PRO A 448 5.51 -17.67 -21.11
CA PRO A 448 5.35 -16.40 -20.38
C PRO A 448 4.90 -15.22 -21.24
N ASN A 449 5.15 -15.23 -22.57
CA ASN A 449 4.72 -14.15 -23.46
C ASN A 449 3.19 -14.02 -23.58
N ILE A 450 2.42 -15.01 -23.10
CA ILE A 450 0.95 -14.91 -23.00
C ILE A 450 0.53 -13.67 -22.21
N THR A 451 1.32 -13.23 -21.21
CA THR A 451 1.00 -12.03 -20.42
C THR A 451 1.08 -10.73 -21.22
N GLN A 452 1.69 -10.75 -22.42
CA GLN A 452 1.75 -9.61 -23.34
C GLN A 452 0.53 -9.54 -24.27
N GLU A 453 -0.26 -10.61 -24.37
CA GLU A 453 -1.42 -10.66 -25.25
C GLU A 453 -2.57 -9.80 -24.73
N PHE A 454 -3.31 -9.20 -25.68
CA PHE A 454 -4.47 -8.36 -25.36
C PHE A 454 -5.52 -9.10 -24.52
N ASN A 455 -5.82 -10.36 -24.87
CA ASN A 455 -6.85 -11.14 -24.19
C ASN A 455 -6.49 -11.42 -22.73
N TYR A 456 -5.22 -11.70 -22.43
CA TYR A 456 -4.74 -11.86 -21.06
C TYR A 456 -4.86 -10.54 -20.28
N GLN A 457 -4.36 -9.44 -20.86
CA GLN A 457 -4.41 -8.12 -20.24
C GLN A 457 -5.84 -7.66 -19.94
N GLN A 458 -6.77 -7.89 -20.88
CA GLN A 458 -8.18 -7.54 -20.69
C GLN A 458 -8.85 -8.40 -19.61
N ALA A 459 -8.60 -9.71 -19.60
CA ALA A 459 -9.12 -10.60 -18.57
C ALA A 459 -8.57 -10.25 -17.18
N LEU A 460 -7.27 -9.95 -17.10
CA LEU A 460 -6.61 -9.51 -15.88
C LEU A 460 -7.25 -8.21 -15.37
N LEU A 461 -7.48 -7.22 -16.24
CA LEU A 461 -8.13 -5.97 -15.87
C LEU A 461 -9.48 -6.22 -15.16
N TYR A 462 -10.37 -7.04 -15.73
CA TYR A 462 -11.66 -7.34 -15.10
C TYR A 462 -11.51 -8.10 -13.78
N ASN A 463 -10.58 -9.08 -13.71
CA ASN A 463 -10.30 -9.81 -12.49
C ASN A 463 -9.87 -8.84 -11.36
N LEU A 464 -8.93 -7.94 -11.64
CA LEU A 464 -8.45 -6.97 -10.65
C LEU A 464 -9.55 -5.96 -10.28
N LEU A 465 -10.29 -5.41 -11.25
CA LEU A 465 -11.31 -4.39 -10.99
C LEU A 465 -12.42 -4.89 -10.05
N LEU A 466 -12.88 -6.13 -10.23
CA LEU A 466 -13.92 -6.72 -9.39
C LEU A 466 -13.51 -6.82 -7.90
N GLN A 467 -12.21 -6.88 -7.62
CA GLN A 467 -11.67 -7.08 -6.28
C GLN A 467 -11.55 -5.79 -5.44
N THR A 468 -11.89 -4.63 -6.00
CA THR A 468 -11.78 -3.34 -5.29
C THR A 468 -12.60 -3.32 -4.00
N SER A 469 -12.12 -2.58 -2.99
CA SER A 469 -12.83 -2.39 -1.72
C SER A 469 -14.14 -1.60 -1.91
N CYS A 470 -14.17 -0.65 -2.85
CA CYS A 470 -15.26 0.32 -2.99
C CYS A 470 -16.64 -0.30 -3.21
N PHE A 471 -16.75 -1.46 -3.86
CA PHE A 471 -18.03 -2.13 -4.07
C PHE A 471 -18.68 -2.64 -2.78
N ARG A 472 -17.95 -2.65 -1.67
CA ARG A 472 -18.43 -3.04 -0.34
C ARG A 472 -18.38 -1.89 0.65
N TYR A 473 -17.47 -0.93 0.45
CA TYR A 473 -17.35 0.24 1.30
C TYR A 473 -18.62 1.13 1.26
N TRP A 474 -19.14 1.41 0.06
CA TRP A 474 -20.24 2.36 -0.13
C TRP A 474 -21.64 1.76 0.10
N GLY A 475 -21.73 0.50 0.52
CA GLY A 475 -23.01 -0.17 0.76
C GLY A 475 -23.53 -0.96 -0.44
N GLN A 476 -24.67 -1.60 -0.22
CA GLN A 476 -25.44 -2.32 -1.24
C GLN A 476 -26.11 -1.36 -2.25
N GLY A 477 -26.50 -1.86 -3.42
CA GLY A 477 -27.22 -1.11 -4.46
C GLY A 477 -26.33 -0.87 -5.67
N THR A 478 -26.28 0.37 -6.17
CA THR A 478 -25.55 0.73 -7.39
C THR A 478 -24.09 0.22 -7.40
N TRP A 479 -23.39 0.31 -6.27
CA TRP A 479 -22.01 -0.17 -6.14
C TRP A 479 -21.88 -1.69 -6.25
N THR A 480 -22.82 -2.46 -5.71
CA THR A 480 -22.81 -3.93 -5.87
C THR A 480 -23.34 -4.35 -7.25
N ASP A 481 -24.15 -3.53 -7.91
CA ASP A 481 -24.54 -3.73 -9.30
C ASP A 481 -23.38 -3.47 -10.28
N TYR A 482 -22.52 -2.48 -10.01
CA TYR A 482 -21.26 -2.31 -10.74
C TYR A 482 -20.36 -3.55 -10.63
N ALA A 483 -20.25 -4.15 -9.44
CA ALA A 483 -19.51 -5.40 -9.26
C ALA A 483 -20.09 -6.55 -10.10
N LYS A 484 -21.43 -6.71 -10.11
CA LYS A 484 -22.10 -7.73 -10.93
C LYS A 484 -21.84 -7.52 -12.43
N GLU A 485 -21.83 -6.28 -12.89
CA GLU A 485 -21.57 -5.97 -14.29
C GLU A 485 -20.11 -6.25 -14.68
N LEU A 486 -19.15 -5.90 -13.81
CA LEU A 486 -17.73 -6.26 -14.00
C LEU A 486 -17.52 -7.77 -14.02
N TYR A 487 -18.20 -8.51 -13.14
CA TYR A 487 -18.21 -9.97 -13.14
C TYR A 487 -18.72 -10.52 -14.47
N ARG A 488 -19.90 -10.07 -14.93
CA ARG A 488 -20.50 -10.52 -16.19
C ARG A 488 -19.55 -10.30 -17.37
N ARG A 489 -18.97 -9.11 -17.50
CA ARG A 489 -18.02 -8.78 -18.57
C ARG A 489 -16.71 -9.57 -18.46
N GLY A 490 -16.20 -9.76 -17.24
CA GLY A 490 -15.01 -10.57 -16.99
C GLY A 490 -15.19 -12.01 -17.46
N MET A 491 -16.34 -12.62 -17.14
CA MET A 491 -16.68 -13.97 -17.61
C MET A 491 -16.84 -14.02 -19.14
N GLU A 492 -17.41 -12.99 -19.77
CA GLU A 492 -17.50 -12.91 -21.23
C GLU A 492 -16.14 -12.83 -21.93
N VAL A 493 -15.15 -12.16 -21.33
CA VAL A 493 -13.77 -12.11 -21.85
C VAL A 493 -13.02 -13.43 -21.66
N LEU A 494 -13.41 -14.23 -20.66
CA LEU A 494 -12.80 -15.53 -20.39
C LEU A 494 -13.38 -16.67 -21.25
N ASN A 495 -14.62 -16.55 -21.72
CA ASN A 495 -15.22 -17.50 -22.67
C ASN A 495 -14.78 -17.23 -24.12
#